data_AF-A0A8H3AIV6-F1
#
_entry.id   AF-A0A8H3AIV6-F1
#
_cell.length_a   1.000
_cell.length_b   1.000
_cell.length_c   1.000
_cell.angle_alpha   90.00
_cell.angle_beta   90.00
_cell.angle_gamma   90.00
#
_symmetry.space_group_name_H-M   'P 1'
#
loop_
_entity.id
_entity.type
_entity.pdbx_description
1 polymer ?
#
loop_
_entity_poly.entity_id
_entity_poly.type
_entity_poly.pdbx_seq_one_letter_code
_entity_poly.pdbx_strand_id
1 'polypeptide(L)'
;MNNTCPVETSHSLCTEIVSNPDISGIGVRVAIYVQTFLSMTVASLLPYHEKAFRDTSRNSYVVSTSLIIASLIQWKTQGLSLFDALIVTMLTTIITAFATVNESYIRALGLSINISNFLFTTLWVYWGLQVWNDPRTFGIPEGEEGCTASTDTVFVVFGHNVSVTNSGLRGFAMFVFAIGSISALSALWQCTAWTFRYTIGNARLAIVRGDKTSK
;
A
#
# COMPACT_ATOMS: atom_id res chain seq x y z
N MET A 1 -42.50 -4.66 -27.12
CA MET A 1 -41.89 -4.13 -25.88
C MET A 1 -40.39 -4.05 -26.12
N ASN A 2 -39.91 -2.87 -26.52
CA ASN A 2 -38.49 -2.59 -26.73
C ASN A 2 -37.90 -2.18 -25.38
N ASN A 3 -37.18 -3.09 -24.74
CA ASN A 3 -36.34 -2.76 -23.58
C ASN A 3 -35.04 -2.17 -24.09
N THR A 4 -35.05 -0.90 -24.49
CA THR A 4 -33.81 -0.14 -24.64
C THR A 4 -33.45 0.44 -23.29
N CYS A 5 -32.55 -0.23 -22.58
CA CYS A 5 -31.81 0.39 -21.49
C CYS A 5 -31.14 1.67 -22.04
N PRO A 6 -31.15 2.78 -21.29
CA PRO A 6 -30.38 3.95 -21.69
C PRO A 6 -28.91 3.52 -21.82
N VAL A 7 -28.30 3.91 -22.93
CA VAL A 7 -26.85 3.78 -23.14
C VAL A 7 -26.20 4.47 -21.94
N GLU A 8 -25.58 3.69 -21.05
CA GLU A 8 -24.70 4.22 -20.02
C GLU A 8 -23.69 5.10 -20.74
N THR A 9 -23.77 6.41 -20.51
CA THR A 9 -22.73 7.36 -20.92
C THR A 9 -21.43 6.84 -20.35
N SER A 10 -20.58 6.29 -21.22
CA SER A 10 -19.24 5.86 -20.88
C SER A 10 -18.50 7.07 -20.31
N HIS A 11 -18.46 7.20 -18.98
CA HIS A 11 -17.66 8.20 -18.30
C HIS A 11 -16.23 7.97 -18.73
N SER A 12 -15.72 8.85 -19.60
CA SER A 12 -14.37 8.70 -20.13
C SER A 12 -13.40 9.05 -19.00
N LEU A 13 -12.67 8.04 -18.51
CA LEU A 13 -11.52 8.22 -17.61
C LEU A 13 -10.49 9.22 -18.18
N CYS A 14 -10.58 9.52 -19.47
CA CYS A 14 -9.73 10.40 -20.23
C CYS A 14 -9.98 11.89 -19.95
N THR A 15 -11.24 12.29 -19.72
CA THR A 15 -11.64 13.71 -19.57
C THR A 15 -12.17 14.08 -18.20
N GLU A 16 -12.67 13.12 -17.42
CA GLU A 16 -13.26 13.38 -16.11
C GLU A 16 -12.57 12.55 -15.02
N ILE A 17 -12.21 13.21 -13.92
CA ILE A 17 -11.67 12.54 -12.73
C ILE A 17 -12.82 11.84 -12.00
N VAL A 18 -13.19 10.66 -12.49
CA VAL A 18 -14.18 9.80 -11.85
C VAL A 18 -13.45 8.86 -10.89
N SER A 19 -13.74 8.97 -9.59
CA SER A 19 -13.20 8.02 -8.61
C SER A 19 -14.09 6.79 -8.55
N ASN A 20 -13.50 5.61 -8.56
CA ASN A 20 -14.25 4.40 -8.29
C ASN A 20 -14.63 4.35 -6.79
N PRO A 21 -15.93 4.33 -6.43
CA PRO A 21 -16.36 4.33 -5.03
C PRO A 21 -15.92 3.08 -4.25
N ASP A 22 -15.64 1.96 -4.92
CA ASP A 22 -15.25 0.71 -4.28
C ASP A 22 -13.75 0.67 -3.92
N ILE A 23 -12.91 1.44 -4.62
CA ILE A 23 -11.46 1.50 -4.37
C ILE A 23 -11.05 2.79 -3.67
N SER A 24 -11.62 3.91 -4.11
CA SER A 24 -11.22 5.26 -3.71
C SER A 24 -12.39 6.00 -3.06
N GLY A 25 -13.52 5.33 -2.84
CA GLY A 25 -14.68 5.94 -2.20
C GLY A 25 -14.39 6.40 -0.79
N ILE A 26 -15.23 7.32 -0.33
CA ILE A 26 -15.09 7.97 0.97
C ILE A 26 -15.05 6.95 2.12
N GLY A 27 -15.81 5.85 2.01
CA GLY A 27 -15.82 4.77 3.00
C GLY A 27 -14.46 4.08 3.16
N VAL A 28 -13.79 3.75 2.05
CA VAL A 28 -12.46 3.11 2.07
C VAL A 28 -11.42 4.03 2.70
N ARG A 29 -11.42 5.32 2.31
CA ARG A 29 -10.51 6.32 2.86
C ARG A 29 -10.71 6.51 4.36
N VAL A 30 -11.95 6.70 4.80
CA VAL A 30 -12.30 6.86 6.21
C VAL A 30 -11.90 5.63 7.01
N ALA A 31 -12.17 4.42 6.51
CA ALA A 31 -11.78 3.18 7.17
C ALA A 31 -10.26 3.09 7.38
N ILE A 32 -9.46 3.41 6.37
CA ILE A 32 -8.00 3.36 6.46
C ILE A 32 -7.45 4.46 7.39
N TYR A 33 -8.02 5.67 7.35
CA TYR A 33 -7.60 6.75 8.27
C TYR A 33 -7.91 6.38 9.73
N VAL A 34 -9.12 5.88 9.99
CA VAL A 34 -9.52 5.43 11.32
C VAL A 34 -8.65 4.25 11.76
N GLN A 35 -8.40 3.28 10.89
CA GLN A 35 -7.54 2.13 11.19
C GLN A 35 -6.10 2.57 11.50
N THR A 36 -5.54 3.49 10.73
CA THR A 36 -4.19 4.02 10.97
C THR A 36 -4.14 4.77 12.30
N PHE A 37 -5.13 5.62 12.57
CA PHE A 37 -5.22 6.37 13.81
C PHE A 37 -5.34 5.45 15.03
N LEU A 38 -6.21 4.44 14.95
CA LEU A 38 -6.34 3.42 16.00
C LEU A 38 -5.04 2.63 16.17
N SER A 39 -4.38 2.24 15.07
CA SER A 39 -3.09 1.53 15.13
C SER A 39 -2.01 2.37 15.81
N MET A 40 -1.93 3.66 15.48
CA MET A 40 -1.00 4.59 16.09
C MET A 40 -1.32 4.86 17.57
N THR A 41 -2.61 4.94 17.90
CA THR A 41 -3.08 5.09 19.29
C THR A 41 -2.74 3.86 20.14
N VAL A 42 -2.99 2.65 19.62
CA VAL A 42 -2.63 1.38 20.29
C VAL A 42 -1.12 1.29 20.49
N ALA A 43 -0.32 1.65 19.47
CA ALA A 43 1.14 1.66 19.58
C ALA A 43 1.66 2.66 20.62
N SER A 44 1.03 3.83 20.71
CA SER A 44 1.47 4.91 21.62
C SER A 44 1.01 4.71 23.06
N LEU A 45 -0.21 4.16 23.27
CA LEU A 45 -0.81 4.03 24.60
C LEU A 45 -0.60 2.66 25.24
N LEU A 46 -0.38 1.60 24.45
CA LEU A 46 -0.29 0.23 24.94
C LEU A 46 1.06 -0.44 24.57
N PRO A 47 2.22 0.17 24.92
CA PRO A 47 3.53 -0.41 24.61
C PRO A 47 3.76 -1.80 25.25
N TYR A 48 2.92 -2.21 26.21
CA TYR A 48 3.04 -3.47 26.95
C TYR A 48 2.18 -4.64 26.41
N HIS A 49 1.35 -4.43 25.39
CA HIS A 49 0.49 -5.50 24.86
C HIS A 49 0.88 -5.94 23.44
N GLU A 50 1.98 -6.72 23.36
CA GLU A 50 2.51 -7.31 22.12
C GLU A 50 1.45 -8.01 21.26
N LYS A 51 0.52 -8.73 21.90
CA LYS A 51 -0.56 -9.43 21.18
C LYS A 51 -1.50 -8.47 20.45
N ALA A 52 -1.93 -7.40 21.13
CA ALA A 52 -2.87 -6.43 20.55
C ALA A 52 -2.22 -5.64 19.41
N PHE A 53 -0.96 -5.23 19.59
CA PHE A 53 -0.19 -4.59 18.52
C PHE A 53 -0.02 -5.54 17.33
N ARG A 54 0.39 -6.80 17.57
CA ARG A 54 0.56 -7.80 16.51
C ARG A 54 -0.68 -7.97 15.66
N ASP A 55 -1.83 -8.14 16.31
CA ASP A 55 -3.08 -8.42 15.63
C ASP A 55 -3.55 -7.18 14.84
N THR A 56 -3.35 -5.99 15.39
CA THR A 56 -3.63 -4.71 14.73
C THR A 56 -2.73 -4.49 13.50
N SER A 57 -1.43 -4.71 13.63
CA SER A 57 -0.48 -4.60 12.51
C SER A 57 -0.76 -5.63 11.43
N ARG A 58 -1.06 -6.88 11.80
CA ARG A 58 -1.42 -7.94 10.85
C ARG A 58 -2.68 -7.57 10.07
N ASN A 59 -3.71 -7.08 10.75
CA ASN A 59 -4.93 -6.62 10.10
C ASN A 59 -4.62 -5.47 9.10
N SER A 60 -3.76 -4.54 9.49
CA SER A 60 -3.36 -3.40 8.64
C SER A 60 -2.56 -3.81 7.41
N TYR A 61 -1.67 -4.79 7.52
CA TYR A 61 -0.97 -5.36 6.37
C TYR A 61 -1.93 -6.09 5.43
N VAL A 62 -2.87 -6.87 5.97
CA VAL A 62 -3.85 -7.59 5.16
C VAL A 62 -4.73 -6.61 4.39
N VAL A 63 -5.32 -5.62 5.06
CA VAL A 63 -6.17 -4.60 4.43
C VAL A 63 -5.41 -3.83 3.34
N SER A 64 -4.18 -3.38 3.64
CA SER A 64 -3.36 -2.66 2.66
C SER A 64 -2.98 -3.52 1.45
N THR A 65 -2.67 -4.80 1.69
CA THR A 65 -2.35 -5.75 0.62
C THR A 65 -3.56 -5.99 -0.26
N SER A 66 -4.75 -6.18 0.35
CA SER A 66 -6.01 -6.33 -0.38
C SER A 66 -6.32 -5.09 -1.22
N LEU A 67 -6.06 -3.89 -0.71
CA LEU A 67 -6.26 -2.64 -1.45
C LEU A 67 -5.36 -2.56 -2.69
N ILE A 68 -4.07 -2.89 -2.55
CA ILE A 68 -3.12 -2.91 -3.67
C ILE A 68 -3.51 -3.97 -4.70
N ILE A 69 -3.95 -5.15 -4.26
CA ILE A 69 -4.39 -6.22 -5.17
C ILE A 69 -5.66 -5.79 -5.91
N ALA A 70 -6.63 -5.20 -5.21
CA ALA A 70 -7.85 -4.69 -5.83
C ALA A 70 -7.54 -3.61 -6.88
N SER A 71 -6.64 -2.68 -6.57
CA SER A 71 -6.22 -1.63 -7.50
C SER A 71 -5.48 -2.19 -8.70
N LEU A 72 -4.64 -3.22 -8.52
CA LEU A 72 -3.96 -3.94 -9.59
C LEU A 72 -4.95 -4.64 -10.53
N ILE A 73 -5.92 -5.35 -9.97
CA ILE A 73 -6.95 -6.04 -10.76
C ILE A 73 -7.75 -5.02 -11.56
N GLN A 74 -8.26 -3.97 -10.90
CA GLN A 74 -9.06 -2.95 -11.55
C GLN A 74 -8.28 -2.21 -12.66
N TRP A 75 -7.01 -1.90 -12.40
CA TRP A 75 -6.12 -1.32 -13.41
C TRP A 75 -5.99 -2.20 -14.65
N LYS A 76 -5.94 -3.52 -14.49
CA LYS A 76 -5.81 -4.47 -15.62
C LYS A 76 -7.13 -4.80 -16.31
N THR A 77 -8.26 -4.74 -15.62
CA THR A 77 -9.55 -5.20 -16.19
C THR A 77 -10.43 -4.07 -16.71
N GLN A 78 -10.48 -2.93 -16.00
CA GLN A 78 -11.46 -1.87 -16.25
C GLN A 78 -10.81 -0.51 -16.50
N GLY A 79 -9.48 -0.42 -16.40
CA GLY A 79 -8.79 0.86 -16.29
C GLY A 79 -8.93 1.42 -14.87
N LEU A 80 -7.88 2.09 -14.39
CA LEU A 80 -7.86 2.74 -13.09
C LEU A 80 -7.37 4.17 -13.29
N SER A 81 -8.13 5.14 -12.78
CA SER A 81 -7.73 6.54 -12.82
C SER A 81 -6.42 6.74 -12.04
N LEU A 82 -5.55 7.62 -12.55
CA LEU A 82 -4.34 8.05 -11.85
C LEU A 82 -4.68 8.57 -10.45
N PHE A 83 -5.78 9.29 -10.29
CA PHE A 83 -6.22 9.80 -9.00
C PHE A 83 -6.43 8.68 -7.97
N ASP A 84 -7.15 7.63 -8.36
CA ASP A 84 -7.41 6.49 -7.48
C ASP A 84 -6.12 5.73 -7.16
N ALA A 85 -5.24 5.58 -8.15
CA ALA A 85 -3.94 4.95 -7.94
C ALA A 85 -3.05 5.73 -6.97
N LEU A 86 -3.05 7.07 -7.05
CA LEU A 86 -2.33 7.95 -6.14
C LEU A 86 -2.91 7.88 -4.73
N ILE A 87 -4.24 7.83 -4.58
CA ILE A 87 -4.89 7.67 -3.27
C ILE A 87 -4.48 6.36 -2.62
N VAL A 88 -4.55 5.23 -3.35
CA VAL A 88 -4.07 3.93 -2.87
C VAL A 88 -2.59 4.00 -2.48
N THR A 89 -1.77 4.67 -3.29
CA THR A 89 -0.34 4.85 -3.01
C THR A 89 -0.10 5.64 -1.73
N MET A 90 -0.81 6.75 -1.51
CA MET A 90 -0.65 7.56 -0.29
C MET A 90 -1.16 6.83 0.95
N LEU A 91 -2.32 6.18 0.87
CA LEU A 91 -2.90 5.39 1.97
C LEU A 91 -1.96 4.27 2.43
N THR A 92 -1.41 3.52 1.47
CA THR A 92 -0.47 2.44 1.77
C THR A 92 0.88 2.97 2.26
N THR A 93 1.35 4.12 1.76
CA THR A 93 2.58 4.77 2.23
C THR A 93 2.49 5.19 3.69
N ILE A 94 1.32 5.64 4.17
CA ILE A 94 1.12 5.96 5.59
C ILE A 94 1.32 4.71 6.47
N ILE A 95 0.78 3.57 6.04
CA ILE A 95 0.91 2.30 6.77
C ILE A 95 2.36 1.82 6.74
N THR A 96 3.06 1.97 5.61
CA THR A 96 4.50 1.70 5.50
C THR A 96 5.31 2.60 6.43
N ALA A 97 5.03 3.90 6.48
CA ALA A 97 5.74 4.84 7.36
C ALA A 97 5.55 4.49 8.84
N PHE A 98 4.35 4.10 9.24
CA PHE A 98 4.10 3.60 10.59
C PHE A 98 4.89 2.31 10.88
N ALA A 99 4.92 1.37 9.93
CA ALA A 99 5.66 0.12 10.08
C ALA A 99 7.17 0.33 10.17
N THR A 100 7.74 1.25 9.38
CA THR A 100 9.19 1.52 9.40
C THR A 100 9.63 2.18 10.70
N VAL A 101 8.83 3.10 11.25
CA VAL A 101 9.10 3.72 12.56
C VAL A 101 9.08 2.67 13.68
N ASN A 102 8.21 1.66 13.58
CA ASN A 102 8.04 0.62 14.59
C ASN A 102 8.77 -0.69 14.23
N GLU A 103 9.73 -0.64 13.30
CA GLU A 103 10.33 -1.83 12.70
C GLU A 103 11.00 -2.73 13.76
N SER A 104 11.69 -2.14 14.73
CA SER A 104 12.37 -2.89 15.80
C SER A 104 11.40 -3.74 16.60
N TYR A 105 10.19 -3.23 16.84
CA TYR A 105 9.15 -3.96 17.53
C TYR A 105 8.57 -5.05 16.63
N ILE A 106 8.18 -4.69 15.39
CA ILE A 106 7.59 -5.61 14.40
C ILE A 106 8.44 -6.86 14.18
N ARG A 107 9.77 -6.70 14.10
CA ARG A 107 10.71 -7.81 13.92
C ARG A 107 10.67 -8.86 15.05
N ALA A 108 10.23 -8.48 16.25
CA ALA A 108 10.16 -9.37 17.41
C ALA A 108 8.88 -10.22 17.46
N LEU A 109 7.80 -9.85 16.74
CA LEU A 109 6.47 -10.48 16.92
C LEU A 109 6.25 -11.80 16.16
N GLY A 110 7.22 -12.26 15.37
CA GLY A 110 7.27 -13.64 14.83
C GLY A 110 7.33 -13.78 13.30
N LEU A 111 7.27 -15.01 12.81
CA LEU A 111 7.42 -15.31 11.37
C LEU A 111 6.25 -14.76 10.53
N SER A 112 5.02 -14.90 11.02
CA SER A 112 3.82 -14.54 10.24
C SER A 112 3.80 -13.05 9.90
N ILE A 113 4.17 -12.18 10.83
CA ILE A 113 4.23 -10.73 10.60
C ILE A 113 5.37 -10.37 9.64
N ASN A 114 6.50 -11.07 9.69
CA ASN A 114 7.62 -10.86 8.76
C ASN A 114 7.24 -11.25 7.33
N ILE A 115 6.50 -12.35 7.14
CA ILE A 115 5.97 -12.75 5.83
C ILE A 115 4.95 -11.72 5.33
N SER A 116 4.00 -11.31 6.17
CA SER A 116 3.02 -10.29 5.80
C SER A 116 3.69 -8.96 5.43
N ASN A 117 4.68 -8.52 6.19
CA ASN A 117 5.45 -7.31 5.92
C ASN A 117 6.24 -7.41 4.61
N PHE A 118 6.87 -8.56 4.33
CA PHE A 118 7.57 -8.81 3.07
C PHE A 118 6.61 -8.73 1.86
N LEU A 119 5.48 -9.44 1.91
CA LEU A 119 4.49 -9.44 0.84
C LEU A 119 3.92 -8.04 0.60
N PHE A 120 3.52 -7.37 1.68
CA PHE A 120 3.00 -6.01 1.61
C PHE A 120 4.03 -5.04 1.02
N THR A 121 5.25 -5.02 1.56
CA THR A 121 6.30 -4.08 1.10
C THR A 121 6.67 -4.32 -0.36
N THR A 122 6.73 -5.59 -0.78
CA THR A 122 7.01 -5.94 -2.19
C THR A 122 5.92 -5.42 -3.13
N LEU A 123 4.66 -5.65 -2.77
CA LEU A 123 3.52 -5.16 -3.57
C LEU A 123 3.42 -3.64 -3.55
N TRP A 124 3.73 -3.00 -2.42
CA TRP A 124 3.76 -1.56 -2.26
C TRP A 124 4.83 -0.91 -3.14
N VAL A 125 6.06 -1.46 -3.15
CA VAL A 125 7.13 -1.02 -4.04
C VAL A 125 6.73 -1.20 -5.51
N TYR A 126 6.22 -2.38 -5.87
CA TYR A 126 5.80 -2.65 -7.24
C TYR A 126 4.71 -1.67 -7.70
N TRP A 127 3.67 -1.48 -6.89
CA TRP A 127 2.58 -0.55 -7.19
C TRP A 127 3.08 0.89 -7.31
N GLY A 128 3.88 1.35 -6.35
CA GLY A 128 4.45 2.69 -6.36
C GLY A 128 5.32 2.96 -7.57
N LEU A 129 6.24 2.04 -7.90
CA LEU A 129 7.06 2.16 -9.11
C LEU A 129 6.19 2.17 -10.36
N GLN A 130 5.15 1.33 -10.44
CA GLN A 130 4.27 1.28 -11.60
C GLN A 130 3.49 2.60 -11.81
N VAL A 131 2.96 3.18 -10.74
CA VAL A 131 2.22 4.46 -10.78
C VAL A 131 3.14 5.63 -11.13
N TRP A 132 4.34 5.66 -10.55
CA TRP A 132 5.27 6.78 -10.71
C TRP A 132 6.26 6.63 -11.87
N ASN A 133 6.31 5.46 -12.54
CA ASN A 133 7.15 5.27 -13.71
C ASN A 133 6.68 6.12 -14.89
N ASP A 134 5.37 6.23 -15.15
CA ASP A 134 4.86 7.21 -16.09
C ASP A 134 3.45 7.68 -15.69
N PRO A 135 3.36 8.70 -14.81
CA PRO A 135 2.07 9.18 -14.34
C PRO A 135 1.26 9.86 -15.45
N ARG A 136 1.88 10.25 -16.59
CA ARG A 136 1.16 10.90 -17.69
C ARG A 136 0.28 9.92 -18.45
N THR A 137 0.75 8.69 -18.61
CA THR A 137 0.09 7.63 -19.38
C THR A 137 -0.63 6.61 -18.50
N PHE A 138 -0.46 6.70 -17.18
CA PHE A 138 -1.07 5.75 -16.25
C PHE A 138 -2.60 5.75 -16.36
N GLY A 139 -3.18 4.58 -16.64
CA GLY A 139 -4.63 4.38 -16.68
C GLY A 139 -5.31 4.79 -17.99
N ILE A 140 -4.56 5.30 -18.97
CA ILE A 140 -5.08 5.69 -20.28
C ILE A 140 -5.03 4.49 -21.24
N PRO A 141 -6.15 4.12 -21.90
CA PRO A 141 -6.14 3.04 -22.89
C PRO A 141 -5.34 3.43 -24.15
N GLU A 142 -4.69 2.44 -24.76
CA GLU A 142 -3.91 2.64 -26.00
C GLU A 142 -4.83 3.15 -27.12
N GLY A 143 -4.53 4.34 -27.67
CA GLY A 143 -5.28 4.97 -28.75
C GLY A 143 -5.99 6.29 -28.37
N GLU A 144 -6.01 6.67 -27.10
CA GLU A 144 -6.55 7.96 -26.63
C GLU A 144 -5.44 8.98 -26.35
N GLU A 145 -4.76 9.43 -27.41
CA GLU A 145 -3.75 10.49 -27.33
C GLU A 145 -4.42 11.86 -27.13
N GLY A 146 -4.59 12.28 -25.86
CA GLY A 146 -5.19 13.58 -25.53
C GLY A 146 -5.86 13.70 -24.17
N CYS A 147 -5.80 12.66 -23.34
CA CYS A 147 -6.44 12.67 -22.02
C CYS A 147 -5.82 13.69 -21.06
N THR A 148 -6.64 14.61 -20.56
CA THR A 148 -6.19 15.66 -19.62
C THR A 148 -6.38 15.27 -18.16
N ALA A 149 -7.16 14.21 -17.85
CA ALA A 149 -7.42 13.82 -16.47
C ALA A 149 -6.13 13.59 -15.65
N SER A 150 -5.10 13.01 -16.26
CA SER A 150 -3.79 12.80 -15.64
C SER A 150 -3.00 14.10 -15.45
N THR A 151 -3.13 15.08 -16.35
CA THR A 151 -2.47 16.39 -16.25
C THR A 151 -3.18 17.34 -15.28
N ASP A 152 -4.50 17.22 -15.17
CA ASP A 152 -5.35 18.03 -14.30
C ASP A 152 -5.30 17.57 -12.83
N THR A 153 -4.77 16.36 -12.59
CA THR A 153 -4.50 15.89 -11.24
C THR A 153 -3.33 16.67 -10.63
N VAL A 154 -3.60 17.39 -9.55
CA VAL A 154 -2.63 18.22 -8.82
C VAL A 154 -2.62 17.88 -7.33
N PHE A 155 -1.44 17.91 -6.73
CA PHE A 155 -1.27 17.90 -5.28
C PHE A 155 -1.27 19.33 -4.75
N VAL A 156 -2.02 19.57 -3.66
CA VAL A 156 -1.96 20.84 -2.94
C VAL A 156 -1.04 20.67 -1.74
N VAL A 157 0.20 21.15 -1.86
CA VAL A 157 1.21 21.05 -0.80
C VAL A 157 1.46 22.45 -0.25
N PHE A 158 1.15 22.68 1.03
CA PHE A 158 1.23 24.00 1.68
C PHE A 158 0.53 25.14 0.90
N GLY A 159 -0.62 24.84 0.29
CA GLY A 159 -1.38 25.81 -0.51
C GLY A 159 -0.86 26.05 -1.93
N HIS A 160 0.21 25.35 -2.34
CA HIS A 160 0.74 25.39 -3.70
C HIS A 160 0.30 24.17 -4.51
N ASN A 161 -0.20 24.42 -5.72
CA ASN A 161 -0.59 23.37 -6.66
C ASN A 161 0.66 22.82 -7.37
N VAL A 162 0.95 21.54 -7.16
CA VAL A 162 2.04 20.81 -7.79
C VAL A 162 1.45 19.71 -8.66
N SER A 163 1.66 19.78 -9.99
CA SER A 163 1.21 18.73 -10.89
C SER A 163 1.92 17.41 -10.58
N VAL A 164 1.18 16.30 -10.65
CA VAL A 164 1.72 14.94 -10.51
C VAL A 164 2.81 14.66 -11.55
N THR A 165 2.73 15.33 -12.69
CA THR A 165 3.68 15.17 -13.81
C THR A 165 5.00 15.92 -13.60
N ASN A 166 5.17 16.63 -12.49
CA ASN A 166 6.40 17.32 -12.14
C ASN A 166 7.57 16.32 -11.97
N SER A 167 8.68 16.56 -12.65
CA SER A 167 9.86 15.68 -12.63
C SER A 167 10.50 15.55 -11.25
N GLY A 168 10.48 16.62 -10.44
CA GLY A 168 11.00 16.61 -9.08
C GLY A 168 10.16 15.73 -8.14
N LEU A 169 8.83 15.87 -8.20
CA LEU A 169 7.92 15.05 -7.40
C LEU A 169 8.03 13.57 -7.79
N ARG A 170 8.08 13.28 -9.09
CA ARG A 170 8.29 11.92 -9.61
C ARG A 170 9.62 11.33 -9.16
N GLY A 171 10.71 12.09 -9.27
CA GLY A 171 12.04 11.65 -8.81
C GLY A 171 12.06 11.35 -7.32
N PHE A 172 11.44 12.20 -6.50
CA PHE A 172 11.28 11.97 -5.07
C PHE A 172 10.48 10.70 -4.77
N ALA A 173 9.32 10.51 -5.42
CA ALA A 173 8.49 9.33 -5.22
C ALA A 173 9.25 8.04 -5.58
N MET A 174 9.91 8.01 -6.75
CA MET A 174 10.71 6.86 -7.19
C MET A 174 11.85 6.55 -6.21
N PHE A 175 12.49 7.58 -5.66
CA PHE A 175 13.52 7.41 -4.62
C PHE A 175 12.97 6.78 -3.34
N VAL A 176 11.78 7.21 -2.87
CA VAL A 176 11.12 6.63 -1.69
C VAL A 176 10.78 5.15 -1.91
N PHE A 177 10.22 4.79 -3.06
CA PHE A 177 9.94 3.38 -3.38
C PHE A 177 11.22 2.55 -3.55
N ALA A 178 12.29 3.14 -4.08
CA ALA A 178 13.59 2.47 -4.17
C ALA A 178 14.19 2.15 -2.80
N ILE A 179 14.07 3.06 -1.82
CA ILE A 179 14.42 2.77 -0.42
C ILE A 179 13.54 1.64 0.12
N GLY A 180 12.24 1.67 -0.20
CA GLY A 180 11.30 0.59 0.11
C GLY A 180 11.76 -0.80 -0.32
N SER A 181 12.39 -0.90 -1.49
CA SER A 181 12.96 -2.16 -1.99
C SER A 181 14.02 -2.74 -1.06
N ILE A 182 14.81 -1.89 -0.40
CA ILE A 182 15.81 -2.32 0.59
C ILE A 182 15.11 -2.93 1.80
N SER A 183 14.03 -2.31 2.27
CA SER A 183 13.20 -2.86 3.35
C SER A 183 12.61 -4.22 2.98
N ALA A 184 12.10 -4.39 1.75
CA ALA A 184 11.60 -5.67 1.26
C ALA A 184 12.70 -6.76 1.23
N LEU A 185 13.89 -6.44 0.72
CA LEU A 185 15.04 -7.36 0.72
C LEU A 185 15.47 -7.74 2.14
N SER A 186 15.46 -6.77 3.07
CA SER A 186 15.80 -7.03 4.48
C SER A 186 14.79 -7.99 5.14
N ALA A 187 13.50 -7.83 4.84
CA ALA A 187 12.45 -8.71 5.34
C ALA A 187 12.58 -10.12 4.75
N LEU A 188 12.88 -10.23 3.45
CA LEU A 188 13.15 -11.50 2.79
C LEU A 188 14.33 -12.24 3.43
N TRP A 189 15.44 -11.53 3.65
CA TRP A 189 16.62 -12.08 4.31
C TRP A 189 16.32 -12.61 5.72
N GLN A 190 15.47 -11.92 6.48
CA GLN A 190 15.07 -12.36 7.81
C GLN A 190 14.21 -13.63 7.75
N CYS A 191 13.28 -13.71 6.81
CA CYS A 191 12.45 -14.90 6.59
C CYS A 191 13.31 -16.12 6.20
N THR A 192 14.29 -15.95 5.30
CA THR A 192 15.19 -17.03 4.90
C THR A 192 16.11 -17.44 6.03
N ALA A 193 16.70 -16.49 6.77
CA ALA A 193 17.55 -16.78 7.92
C ALA A 193 16.79 -17.51 9.04
N TRP A 194 15.53 -17.12 9.31
CA TRP A 194 14.68 -17.81 10.28
C TRP A 194 14.38 -19.24 9.84
N THR A 195 13.98 -19.43 8.58
CA THR A 195 13.64 -20.75 8.02
C THR A 195 14.87 -21.67 8.03
N PHE A 196 16.03 -21.15 7.65
CA PHE A 196 17.30 -21.88 7.68
C PHE A 196 17.70 -22.31 9.10
N ARG A 197 17.51 -21.44 10.10
CA ARG A 197 17.74 -21.80 11.51
C ARG A 197 16.75 -22.84 12.01
N TYR A 198 15.50 -22.80 11.54
CA TYR A 198 14.48 -23.79 11.88
C TYR A 198 14.79 -25.16 11.26
N THR A 199 15.30 -25.20 10.02
CA THR A 199 15.62 -26.46 9.35
C THR A 199 16.91 -27.11 9.87
N ILE A 200 17.90 -26.32 10.30
CA ILE A 200 19.19 -26.84 10.80
C ILE A 200 19.21 -27.05 12.33
N GLY A 201 18.46 -26.24 13.08
CA GLY A 201 18.34 -26.38 14.52
C GLY A 201 17.12 -27.21 14.90
N ASN A 202 17.33 -28.37 15.54
CA ASN A 202 16.27 -29.19 16.16
C ASN A 202 15.14 -28.30 16.72
N ALA A 203 13.90 -28.54 16.27
CA ALA A 203 12.69 -27.76 16.53
C ALA A 203 12.46 -27.33 18.00
N ARG A 204 13.14 -27.98 18.97
CA ARG A 204 13.11 -27.66 20.40
C ARG A 204 13.79 -26.34 20.79
N LEU A 205 14.78 -25.83 20.07
CA LEU A 205 15.47 -24.57 20.44
C LEU A 205 14.72 -23.29 19.99
N ALA A 206 13.93 -23.38 18.92
CA ALA A 206 13.12 -22.26 18.43
C ALA A 206 11.90 -21.98 19.34
N ILE A 207 11.31 -23.03 19.92
CA ILE A 207 10.16 -22.92 20.84
C ILE A 207 10.58 -22.33 22.21
N VAL A 208 11.73 -22.74 22.75
CA VAL A 208 12.20 -22.33 24.09
C VAL A 208 12.57 -20.84 24.17
N ARG A 209 12.94 -20.19 23.06
CA ARG A 209 13.26 -18.76 23.06
C ARG A 209 12.04 -17.86 22.79
N GLY A 210 11.01 -18.36 22.09
CA GLY A 210 9.73 -17.66 21.97
C GLY A 210 8.94 -17.57 23.28
N ASP A 211 9.19 -18.50 24.21
CA ASP A 211 8.57 -18.52 25.54
C ASP A 211 9.33 -17.66 26.57
N LYS A 212 10.62 -17.37 26.32
CA LYS A 212 11.45 -16.54 27.23
C LYS A 212 11.27 -15.02 27.06
N THR A 213 10.63 -14.57 25.99
CA THR A 213 10.23 -13.16 25.80
C THR A 213 8.81 -12.87 26.28
N SER A 214 8.09 -13.89 26.79
CA SER A 214 6.78 -13.74 27.43
C SER A 214 6.89 -13.84 28.96
N LYS A 215 7.86 -13.16 29.56
CA LYS A 215 7.90 -12.85 30.99
C LYS A 215 8.34 -11.41 31.20
#